data_AF-D4Z8S2-F1
#
_entry.id   AF-D4Z8S2-F1
#
_cell.length_a   1.000
_cell.length_b   1.000
_cell.length_c   1.000
_cell.angle_alpha   90.00
_cell.angle_beta   90.00
_cell.angle_gamma   90.00
#
_symmetry.space_group_name_H-M   'P 1'
#
loop_
_entity.id
_entity.type
_entity.pdbx_description
1 polymer ?
#
loop_
_entity_poly.entity_id
_entity_poly.type
_entity_poly.pdbx_seq_one_letter_code
_entity_poly.pdbx_strand_id
1 'polypeptide(L)' 'MSVPFKNEAGDHLRRLEHLAIARHLSTGVPHCIVQRSPAASPVILPEADVIAGGPMLIDSILWSTDTAETDGFDPALLA' A
#
# COMPACT_ATOMS: atom_id res chain seq x y z
N MET A 1 15.79 -9.62 -32.21
CA MET A 1 14.75 -8.64 -31.80
C MET A 1 14.22 -9.08 -30.45
N SER A 2 14.71 -8.48 -29.37
CA SER A 2 14.24 -8.79 -28.01
C SER A 2 13.14 -7.80 -27.66
N VAL A 3 11.92 -8.29 -27.49
CA VAL A 3 10.80 -7.50 -26.95
C VAL A 3 11.12 -7.13 -25.50
N PRO A 4 11.07 -5.84 -25.11
CA PRO A 4 11.19 -5.47 -23.71
C PRO A 4 9.91 -5.92 -23.01
N PHE A 5 9.99 -6.97 -22.20
CA PHE A 5 8.99 -7.23 -21.16
C PHE A 5 9.02 -6.03 -20.21
N LYS A 6 8.24 -5.00 -20.50
CA LYS A 6 7.96 -3.95 -19.54
C LYS A 6 7.25 -4.62 -18.37
N ASN A 7 7.77 -4.41 -17.16
CA ASN A 7 7.16 -4.83 -15.90
C ASN A 7 5.81 -4.11 -15.71
N GLU A 8 4.77 -4.52 -16.44
CA GLU A 8 3.44 -3.89 -16.40
C GLU A 8 2.86 -3.86 -14.98
N ALA A 9 3.17 -4.88 -14.16
CA ALA A 9 2.78 -4.94 -12.76
C ALA A 9 3.48 -3.86 -11.90
N GLY A 10 4.76 -3.58 -12.14
CA GLY A 10 5.51 -2.55 -11.43
C GLY A 10 5.08 -1.13 -11.83
N ASP A 11 4.82 -0.92 -13.12
CA ASP A 11 4.32 0.36 -13.63
C ASP A 11 2.90 0.65 -13.12
N HIS A 12 2.06 -0.39 -12.98
CA HIS A 12 0.72 -0.27 -12.41
C HIS A 12 0.76 0.12 -10.93
N LEU A 13 1.59 -0.53 -10.12
CA LEU A 13 1.71 -0.23 -8.69
C LEU A 13 2.21 1.20 -8.47
N ARG A 14 3.24 1.65 -9.21
CA ARG A 14 3.70 3.05 -9.13
C ARG A 14 2.63 4.07 -9.46
N ARG A 15 1.74 3.76 -10.41
CA ARG A 15 0.61 4.65 -10.71
C ARG A 15 -0.37 4.72 -9.54
N LEU A 16 -0.63 3.60 -8.87
CA LEU A 16 -1.47 3.57 -7.68
C LEU A 16 -0.83 4.30 -6.50
N GLU A 17 0.49 4.21 -6.31
CA GLU A 17 1.23 4.98 -5.31
C GLU A 17 1.04 6.49 -5.53
N HIS A 18 1.25 6.99 -6.75
CA HIS A 18 1.03 8.40 -7.06
C HIS A 18 -0.41 8.84 -6.80
N LEU A 19 -1.39 7.98 -7.12
CA LEU A 19 -2.81 8.27 -6.84
C LEU A 19 -3.11 8.27 -5.34
N ALA A 20 -2.56 7.34 -4.58
CA ALA A 20 -2.70 7.28 -3.12
C ALA A 20 -2.08 8.51 -2.45
N ILE A 21 -0.88 8.93 -2.87
CA ILE A 21 -0.23 10.16 -2.42
C ILE A 21 -1.09 11.38 -2.76
N ALA A 22 -1.59 11.50 -4.00
CA ALA A 22 -2.42 12.63 -4.40
C ALA A 22 -3.71 12.72 -3.58
N ARG A 23 -4.33 11.57 -3.23
CA ARG A 23 -5.50 11.51 -2.35
C ARG A 23 -5.17 11.88 -0.91
N HIS A 24 -4.04 11.41 -0.39
CA HIS A 24 -3.57 11.79 0.94
C HIS A 24 -3.35 13.30 1.02
N LEU A 25 -2.65 13.90 0.05
CA LEU A 25 -2.40 15.34 0.01
C LEU A 25 -3.68 16.17 -0.12
N SER A 26 -4.73 15.65 -0.77
CA SER A 26 -5.99 16.38 -0.94
C SER A 26 -6.96 16.24 0.23
N THR A 27 -6.89 15.14 0.98
CA THR A 27 -7.86 14.82 2.06
C THR A 27 -7.25 14.88 3.46
N GLY A 28 -5.92 14.83 3.59
CA GLY A 28 -5.20 14.65 4.85
C GLY A 28 -5.31 13.24 5.44
N VAL A 29 -6.00 12.31 4.77
CA VAL A 29 -6.25 10.95 5.28
C VAL A 29 -5.21 9.98 4.72
N PRO A 30 -4.57 9.12 5.54
CA PRO A 30 -3.68 8.09 5.03
C PRO A 30 -4.43 7.04 4.19
N HIS A 31 -3.79 6.56 3.13
CA HIS A 31 -4.34 5.57 2.22
C HIS A 31 -3.36 4.40 2.05
N CYS A 32 -3.90 3.19 1.95
CA CYS A 32 -3.14 1.99 1.66
C CYS A 32 -3.53 1.42 0.29
N ILE A 33 -2.56 0.81 -0.39
CA ILE A 33 -2.79 -0.03 -1.56
C ILE A 33 -2.90 -1.46 -1.05
N VAL A 34 -4.04 -2.10 -1.30
CA VAL A 34 -4.36 -3.44 -0.79
C VAL A 34 -4.64 -4.39 -1.94
N GLN A 35 -4.03 -5.58 -1.92
CA GLN A 35 -4.33 -6.65 -2.87
C GLN A 35 -5.14 -7.75 -2.19
N ARG A 36 -6.47 -7.65 -2.28
CA ARG A 36 -7.41 -8.58 -1.62
C ARG A 36 -7.31 -10.02 -2.10
N SER A 37 -6.78 -10.24 -3.30
CA SER A 37 -6.56 -11.55 -3.88
C SER A 37 -5.48 -11.46 -4.95
N PRO A 38 -4.63 -12.48 -5.14
CA PRO A 38 -3.62 -12.51 -6.21
C PRO A 38 -4.21 -12.34 -7.62
N ALA A 39 -5.48 -12.73 -7.80
CA ALA A 39 -6.18 -12.61 -9.09
C ALA A 39 -6.88 -11.25 -9.29
N ALA A 40 -6.94 -10.41 -8.25
CA ALA A 40 -7.61 -9.12 -8.29
C ALA A 40 -6.60 -7.97 -8.44
N SER A 41 -7.02 -6.90 -9.12
CA SER A 41 -6.25 -5.65 -9.18
C SER A 41 -6.18 -5.01 -7.78
N PRO A 42 -5.02 -4.45 -7.39
CA PRO A 42 -4.90 -3.73 -6.14
C PRO A 42 -5.83 -2.53 -6.08
N VAL A 43 -6.31 -2.22 -4.88
CA VAL A 43 -7.25 -1.12 -4.62
C VAL A 43 -6.66 -0.14 -3.60
N ILE A 44 -6.96 1.14 -3.77
CA ILE A 44 -6.60 2.18 -2.81
C ILE A 44 -7.75 2.34 -1.82
N LEU A 45 -7.48 2.14 -0.53
CA LEU A 45 -8.44 2.27 0.56
C LEU A 45 -7.90 3.27 1.60
N PRO A 46 -8.76 4.04 2.28
CA PRO A 46 -8.37 4.75 3.49
C PRO A 46 -7.82 3.76 4.52
N GLU A 47 -6.77 4.15 5.24
CA GLU A 47 -6.15 3.28 6.25
C GLU A 47 -7.14 2.86 7.33
N ALA A 48 -8.04 3.77 7.76
CA ALA A 48 -9.10 3.46 8.71
C ALA A 48 -10.00 2.30 8.24
N ASP A 49 -10.30 2.23 6.94
CA ASP A 49 -11.12 1.15 6.37
C ASP A 49 -10.34 -0.17 6.29
N VAL A 50 -9.02 -0.10 6.10
CA VAL A 50 -8.13 -1.27 6.11
C VAL A 50 -8.05 -1.85 7.52
N ILE A 51 -7.86 -1.00 8.53
CA ILE A 51 -7.84 -1.40 9.94
C ILE A 51 -9.21 -1.98 10.35
N ALA A 52 -10.32 -1.32 9.97
CA ALA A 52 -11.66 -1.79 10.26
C ALA A 52 -11.99 -3.12 9.57
N GLY A 53 -11.41 -3.39 8.40
CA GLY A 53 -11.52 -4.68 7.70
C GLY A 53 -10.71 -5.81 8.34
N GLY A 54 -9.90 -5.50 9.35
CA GLY A 54 -9.22 -6.47 10.20
C GLY A 54 -7.95 -7.09 9.59
N PRO A 55 -7.38 -8.09 10.28
CA PRO A 55 -6.05 -8.63 9.97
C PRO A 55 -5.88 -9.07 8.51
N MET A 56 -6.92 -9.64 7.90
CA MET A 56 -6.84 -10.07 6.50
C MET A 56 -6.56 -8.93 5.51
N LEU A 57 -7.11 -7.73 5.73
CA LEU A 57 -6.82 -6.59 4.86
C LEU A 57 -5.47 -5.95 5.19
N ILE A 58 -5.07 -5.96 6.46
CA ILE A 58 -3.77 -5.46 6.92
C ILE A 58 -2.64 -6.31 6.31
N ASP A 59 -2.75 -7.64 6.37
CA ASP A 59 -1.79 -8.58 5.77
C ASP A 59 -1.74 -8.49 4.24
N SER A 60 -2.78 -7.89 3.64
CA SER A 60 -2.90 -7.69 2.19
C SER A 60 -2.40 -6.31 1.73
N ILE A 61 -1.83 -5.49 2.63
CA ILE A 61 -1.25 -4.18 2.27
C ILE A 61 0.01 -4.41 1.45
N LEU A 62 0.03 -3.82 0.26
CA LEU A 62 1.23 -3.74 -0.58
C LEU A 62 2.06 -2.49 -0.27
N TRP A 63 1.40 -1.41 0.13
CA TRP A 63 2.03 -0.10 0.35
C TRP A 63 1.09 0.84 1.13
N SER A 64 1.63 1.80 1.89
CA SER A 64 0.86 2.82 2.62
C SER A 64 1.45 4.22 2.42
N THR A 65 0.59 5.24 2.40
CA THR A 65 1.03 6.65 2.50
C THR A 65 1.40 7.05 3.92
N ASP A 66 0.99 6.26 4.92
CA ASP A 66 1.41 6.51 6.29
C ASP A 66 2.91 6.22 6.39
N THR A 67 3.69 7.29 6.44
CA THR A 67 5.11 7.25 6.72
C THR A 67 5.30 7.39 8.23
N ALA A 68 4.56 6.62 9.03
CA ALA A 68 4.83 6.51 10.45
C ALA A 68 6.33 6.20 10.57
N GLU A 69 7.05 7.16 11.13
CA GLU A 69 8.50 7.13 11.20
C GLU A 69 8.90 5.78 11.78
N THR A 70 9.86 5.11 11.13
CA THR A 70 10.65 4.01 11.71
C THR A 70 11.48 4.52 12.91
N ASP A 71 10.91 5.35 13.77
CA ASP A 71 11.49 5.76 15.03
C ASP A 71 11.01 4.78 16.10
N GLY A 72 11.83 3.76 16.30
CA GLY A 72 11.74 2.85 17.43
C GLY A 72 10.99 1.56 17.13
N PHE A 73 11.66 0.61 16.47
CA PHE A 73 11.45 -0.78 16.89
C PHE A 73 11.72 -0.84 18.39
N ASP A 74 10.72 -1.21 19.19
CA ASP A 74 10.92 -1.47 20.61
C ASP A 74 11.98 -2.58 20.75
N PRO A 75 13.14 -2.33 21.38
CA PRO A 75 14.17 -3.35 21.56
C PRO A 75 13.67 -4.55 22.39
N ALA A 76 12.54 -4.42 23.10
CA ALA A 76 11.89 -5.55 23.77
C ALA A 76 11.27 -6.56 22.80
N LEU A 77 11.00 -6.18 21.54
CA LEU A 77 10.52 -7.09 20.49
C LEU A 77 11.64 -7.84 19.76
N LEU A 78 12.91 -7.58 20.13
CA LEU A 78 14.09 -8.26 19.59
C LEU A 78 14.63 -9.36 20.54
N ALA A 79 13.91 -9.68 21.61
CA ALA A 79 14.31 -10.65 22.64
C ALA A 79 13.85 -12.08 22.35
#